data_AF-A0A3S4SRN7-F1
#
_entry.id   AF-A0A3S4SRN7-F1
#
_cell.length_a   1.000
_cell.length_b   1.000
_cell.length_c   1.000
_cell.angle_alpha   90.00
_cell.angle_beta   90.00
_cell.angle_gamma   90.00
#
_symmetry.space_group_name_H-M   'P 1'
#
loop_
_entity.id
_entity.type
_entity.pdbx_description
1 polymer ?
#
loop_
_entity_poly.entity_id
_entity_poly.type
_entity_poly.pdbx_seq_one_letter_code
_entity_poly.pdbx_strand_id
1 'polypeptide(L)'
;MDFPCTKCGACCKNISGIKELESYDLGNGVCKHLDTQSNECKIYANRPMICRIEAMYKKVYLRKYSKEEFYALNIESCKVLQEKEGVDRAFRL
;
A
#
# COMPACT_ATOMS: atom_id res chain seq x y z
N MET A 1 15.92 0.34 8.95
CA MET A 1 15.44 -0.31 7.72
C MET A 1 14.07 0.22 7.37
N ASP A 2 13.91 0.67 6.14
CA ASP A 2 12.67 1.26 5.64
C ASP A 2 11.80 0.16 5.01
N PHE A 3 10.49 0.40 4.90
CA PHE A 3 9.60 -0.60 4.30
C PHE A 3 9.89 -0.75 2.80
N PRO A 4 10.12 -1.96 2.26
CA PRO A 4 10.65 -2.17 0.91
C PRO A 4 9.59 -2.03 -0.20
N CYS A 5 8.82 -0.93 -0.23
CA CYS A 5 7.78 -0.75 -1.24
C CYS A 5 8.37 -0.72 -2.67
N THR A 6 7.89 -1.58 -3.57
CA THR A 6 8.31 -1.63 -4.98
C THR A 6 7.57 -0.63 -5.88
N LYS A 7 6.71 0.22 -5.30
CA LYS A 7 5.89 1.22 -6.02
C LYS A 7 5.01 0.66 -7.14
N CYS A 8 4.73 -0.64 -7.17
CA CYS A 8 3.95 -1.32 -8.21
C CYS A 8 2.46 -0.93 -8.33
N GLY A 9 1.93 -0.07 -7.47
CA GLY A 9 0.54 0.39 -7.52
C GLY A 9 -0.52 -0.63 -7.05
N ALA A 10 -0.14 -1.87 -6.71
CA ALA A 10 -1.12 -2.93 -6.39
C ALA A 10 -2.04 -2.56 -5.22
N CYS A 11 -1.52 -1.91 -4.18
CA CYS A 11 -2.35 -1.42 -3.07
C CYS A 11 -3.32 -0.30 -3.47
N CYS A 12 -2.95 0.53 -4.46
CA CYS A 12 -3.83 1.58 -4.96
C CYS A 12 -4.98 1.02 -5.81
N LYS A 13 -4.89 -0.22 -6.28
CA LYS A 13 -5.97 -0.93 -7.00
C LYS A 13 -6.92 -1.72 -6.08
N ASN A 14 -6.62 -1.75 -4.78
CA ASN A 14 -7.28 -2.61 -3.80
C ASN A 14 -7.63 -1.84 -2.52
N ILE A 15 -8.24 -0.65 -2.66
CA ILE A 15 -8.59 0.21 -1.52
C ILE A 15 -10.05 0.03 -1.02
N SER A 16 -10.86 -0.78 -1.71
CA SER A 16 -12.23 -1.06 -1.27
C SER A 16 -12.29 -1.58 0.17
N GLY A 17 -13.27 -1.10 0.93
CA GLY A 17 -13.48 -1.49 2.32
C GLY A 17 -12.60 -0.77 3.34
N ILE A 18 -11.65 0.07 2.90
CA ILE A 18 -10.84 0.91 3.79
C ILE A 18 -11.56 2.24 4.00
N LYS A 19 -12.22 2.40 5.15
CA LYS A 19 -13.06 3.57 5.47
C LYS A 19 -12.31 4.90 5.29
N GLU A 20 -11.06 4.98 5.71
CA GLU A 20 -10.23 6.19 5.58
C GLU A 20 -9.87 6.53 4.13
N LEU A 21 -10.04 5.59 3.21
CA LEU A 21 -9.76 5.75 1.78
C LEU A 21 -11.03 5.87 0.91
N GLU A 22 -12.23 5.88 1.51
CA GLU A 22 -13.49 5.91 0.77
C GLU A 22 -13.57 7.10 -0.22
N SER A 23 -13.12 8.29 0.19
CA SER A 23 -13.10 9.48 -0.68
C SER A 23 -12.05 9.44 -1.80
N TYR A 24 -11.19 8.43 -1.80
CA TYR A 24 -10.19 8.16 -2.83
C TYR A 24 -10.63 7.07 -3.81
N ASP A 25 -11.61 6.25 -3.45
CA ASP A 25 -12.14 5.17 -4.30
C ASP A 25 -12.96 5.74 -5.46
N LEU A 26 -12.72 5.25 -6.67
CA LEU A 26 -13.53 5.54 -7.86
C LEU A 26 -14.86 4.77 -7.89
N GLY A 27 -15.16 4.00 -6.85
CA GLY A 27 -16.33 3.12 -6.73
C GLY A 27 -16.08 1.69 -7.22
N ASN A 28 -14.83 1.36 -7.57
CA ASN A 28 -14.41 0.05 -8.07
C ASN A 28 -13.19 -0.52 -7.33
N GLY A 29 -12.78 0.10 -6.23
CA GLY A 29 -11.61 -0.28 -5.45
C GLY A 29 -10.29 0.32 -5.92
N VAL A 30 -10.31 1.09 -7.02
CA VAL A 30 -9.13 1.78 -7.53
C VAL A 30 -9.11 3.22 -7.01
N CYS A 31 -7.96 3.61 -6.46
CA CYS A 31 -7.69 4.96 -6.00
C CYS A 31 -7.61 5.94 -7.18
N LYS A 32 -8.34 7.06 -7.09
CA LYS A 32 -8.36 8.14 -8.09
C LYS A 32 -7.00 8.80 -8.37
N HIS A 33 -6.01 8.60 -7.49
CA HIS A 33 -4.65 9.11 -7.68
C HIS A 33 -3.68 8.08 -8.30
N LEU A 34 -4.15 6.89 -8.64
CA LEU A 34 -3.35 5.94 -9.41
C LEU A 34 -3.19 6.46 -10.85
N ASP A 35 -1.95 6.53 -11.32
CA ASP A 35 -1.68 6.63 -12.75
C ASP A 35 -1.80 5.25 -13.38
N THR A 36 -2.79 5.06 -14.25
CA THR A 36 -3.06 3.76 -14.88
C THR A 36 -2.04 3.39 -15.96
N GLN A 37 -1.24 4.36 -16.45
CA GLN A 37 -0.21 4.08 -17.45
C GLN A 37 1.07 3.58 -16.78
N SER A 38 1.52 4.25 -15.70
CA SER A 38 2.75 3.88 -15.00
C SER A 38 2.55 2.97 -13.79
N ASN A 39 1.31 2.78 -13.32
CA ASN A 39 0.95 2.18 -12.04
C ASN A 39 1.51 2.92 -10.81
N GLU A 40 2.01 4.14 -10.96
CA GLU A 40 2.50 4.94 -9.84
C GLU A 40 1.41 5.79 -9.21
N CYS A 41 1.55 6.09 -7.92
CA CYS A 41 0.65 7.03 -7.24
C CYS A 41 1.06 8.47 -7.54
N LYS A 42 0.16 9.26 -8.15
CA LYS A 42 0.40 10.67 -8.50
C LYS A 42 0.71 11.57 -7.30
N ILE A 43 0.31 11.14 -6.10
CA ILE A 43 0.59 11.84 -4.84
C ILE A 43 1.56 11.06 -3.94
N TYR A 44 2.47 10.24 -4.48
CA TYR A 44 3.30 9.31 -3.70
C TYR A 44 3.98 9.95 -2.46
N ALA A 45 4.55 11.15 -2.61
CA ALA A 45 5.18 11.89 -1.51
C ALA A 45 4.17 12.44 -0.48
N ASN A 46 2.94 12.71 -0.93
CA ASN A 46 1.86 13.33 -0.17
C ASN A 46 0.71 12.35 0.18
N ARG A 47 0.96 11.03 0.07
CA ARG A 47 -0.04 9.99 0.37
C ARG A 47 -0.64 10.17 1.78
N PRO A 48 -1.90 9.79 2.01
CA PRO A 48 -2.49 9.82 3.35
C PRO A 48 -1.72 8.88 4.29
N MET A 49 -1.83 9.12 5.61
CA MET A 49 -1.04 8.38 6.61
C MET A 49 -1.25 6.87 6.52
N ILE A 50 -2.48 6.42 6.29
CA ILE A 50 -2.83 4.99 6.14
C ILE A 50 -2.05 4.28 5.03
N CYS A 51 -1.64 5.00 3.97
CA CYS A 51 -0.82 4.46 2.88
C CYS A 51 0.70 4.53 3.17
N ARG A 52 1.12 5.02 4.33
CA ARG A 52 2.53 5.18 4.74
C ARG A 52 2.85 4.20 5.88
N ILE A 53 3.30 3.00 5.53
CA ILE A 53 3.58 1.91 6.48
C ILE A 53 4.43 2.36 7.67
N GLU A 54 5.53 3.06 7.42
CA GLU A 54 6.40 3.58 8.49
C GLU A 54 5.73 4.57 9.43
N ALA A 55 4.92 5.48 8.88
CA ALA A 55 4.23 6.47 9.68
C ALA A 55 3.15 5.78 10.53
N MET A 56 2.42 4.83 9.95
CA MET A 56 1.43 4.02 10.67
C MET A 56 2.09 3.20 11.78
N TYR A 57 3.25 2.59 11.54
CA TYR A 57 3.99 1.91 12.58
C TYR A 57 4.27 2.85 13.75
N LYS A 58 4.97 3.97 13.49
CA LYS A 58 5.39 4.92 14.54
C LYS A 58 4.21 5.54 15.29
N LYS A 59 3.09 5.81 14.62
CA LYS A 59 1.96 6.56 15.19
C LYS A 59 0.88 5.69 15.81
N VAL A 60 0.65 4.49 15.26
CA VAL A 60 -0.53 3.66 15.61
C VAL A 60 -0.11 2.30 16.17
N TYR A 61 0.92 1.68 15.61
CA TYR A 61 1.23 0.27 15.87
C TYR A 61 2.47 0.03 16.73
N LEU A 62 3.24 1.06 17.07
CA LEU A 62 4.50 0.99 17.83
C LEU A 62 4.35 0.27 19.17
N ARG A 63 3.19 0.37 19.82
CA ARG A 63 2.91 -0.28 21.12
C ARG A 63 2.33 -1.69 20.99
N LYS A 64 2.00 -2.14 19.76
CA LYS A 64 1.31 -3.41 19.50
C LYS A 64 2.21 -4.46 18.86
N TYR A 65 3.18 -4.03 18.07
CA TYR A 65 4.07 -4.92 17.33
C TYR A 65 5.50 -4.39 17.43
N SER A 66 6.48 -5.28 17.33
CA SER A 66 7.81 -4.89 16.88
C SER A 66 7.75 -4.35 15.44
N LYS A 67 8.83 -3.69 15.02
CA LYS A 67 8.90 -3.15 13.66
C LYS A 67 8.94 -4.28 12.63
N GLU A 68 9.68 -5.33 12.97
CA GLU A 68 9.89 -6.52 12.16
C GLU A 68 8.59 -7.28 11.94
N GLU A 69 7.82 -7.53 13.00
CA GLU A 69 6.50 -8.18 12.91
C GLU A 69 5.52 -7.35 12.07
N PHE A 70 5.44 -6.04 12.33
CA PHE A 70 4.55 -5.17 11.57
C PHE A 70 4.92 -5.16 10.08
N TYR A 71 6.21 -5.15 9.76
CA TYR A 71 6.69 -5.17 8.38
C TYR A 71 6.41 -6.52 7.72
N ALA A 72 6.63 -7.64 8.41
CA ALA A 72 6.33 -8.97 7.89
C ALA A 72 4.86 -9.09 7.46
N LEU A 73 3.92 -8.69 8.31
CA LEU A 73 2.48 -8.70 8.01
C LEU A 73 2.12 -7.83 6.79
N ASN A 74 2.75 -6.65 6.67
CA ASN A 74 2.53 -5.76 5.52
C ASN A 74 3.18 -6.30 4.24
N ILE A 75 4.32 -6.99 4.34
CA ILE A 75 4.98 -7.65 3.19
C ILE A 75 4.12 -8.81 2.69
N GLU A 76 3.57 -9.65 3.58
CA GLU A 76 2.64 -10.73 3.21
C GLU A 76 1.42 -10.18 2.46
N SER A 77 0.78 -9.13 3.02
CA SER A 77 -0.33 -8.45 2.35
C SER A 77 0.09 -7.88 0.99
N CYS A 78 1.29 -7.30 0.89
CA CYS A 78 1.82 -6.76 -0.36
C CYS A 78 2.01 -7.84 -1.42
N LYS A 79 2.55 -9.01 -1.05
CA LYS A 79 2.75 -10.16 -1.94
C LYS A 79 1.43 -10.67 -2.51
N VAL A 80 0.40 -10.81 -1.67
CA VAL A 80 -0.94 -11.22 -2.10
C VAL A 80 -1.52 -10.24 -3.12
N LEU A 81 -1.40 -8.93 -2.88
CA LEU A 81 -1.87 -7.91 -3.81
C LEU A 81 -1.06 -7.89 -5.11
N GLN A 82 0.27 -8.02 -5.04
CA GLN A 82 1.13 -8.10 -6.22
C GLN A 82 0.79 -9.32 -7.09
N GLU A 83 0.45 -10.44 -6.47
CA GLU A 83 0.00 -11.63 -7.18
C GLU A 83 -1.35 -11.43 -7.84
N LYS A 84 -2.34 -10.91 -7.11
CA LYS A 84 -3.68 -10.60 -7.61
C LYS A 84 -3.64 -9.66 -8.82
N GLU A 85 -2.80 -8.63 -8.77
CA GLU A 85 -2.67 -7.64 -9.84
C GLU A 85 -1.72 -8.06 -10.97
N GLY A 86 -1.17 -9.27 -10.92
CA GLY A 86 -0.29 -9.78 -11.96
C GLY A 86 1.02 -9.00 -12.10
N VAL A 87 1.53 -8.39 -11.01
CA VAL A 87 2.83 -7.70 -11.02
C VAL A 87 3.91 -8.70 -11.43
N ASP A 88 4.81 -8.33 -12.34
CA ASP A 88 5.87 -9.23 -12.79
C ASP A 88 6.75 -9.67 -11.60
N ARG A 89 7.09 -10.97 -11.56
CA ARG A 89 7.82 -11.61 -10.46
C ARG A 89 9.16 -10.92 -10.15
N ALA A 90 9.82 -10.35 -11.15
CA ALA A 90 11.08 -9.63 -10.99
C ALA A 90 10.94 -8.35 -10.15
N PHE A 91 9.71 -7.82 -9.97
CA PHE A 91 9.43 -6.59 -9.23
C PHE A 91 8.56 -6.82 -7.98
N ARG A 92 8.40 -8.09 -7.56
CA ARG A 92 7.74 -8.46 -6.31
C ARG A 92 8.72 -8.47 -5.12
N LEU A 93 8.15 -8.47 -3.91
CA LEU A 93 8.87 -8.64 -2.64
C LEU A 93 9.17 -10.11 -2.30
#